data_AF-A0A2D8CS85-F1
#
_entry.id   AF-A0A2D8CS85-F1
#
_cell.length_a   1.000
_cell.length_b   1.000
_cell.length_c   1.000
_cell.angle_alpha   90.00
_cell.angle_beta   90.00
_cell.angle_gamma   90.00
#
_symmetry.space_group_name_H-M   'P 1'
#
loop_
_entity.id
_entity.type
_entity.pdbx_description
1 polymer ?
#
loop_
_entity_poly.entity_id
_entity_poly.type
_entity_poly.pdbx_seq_one_letter_code
_entity_poly.pdbx_strand_id
1 'polypeptide(L)'
;MIFTKVFFIFSKILSFAVDPFFWIIILLLLALFAKKKYRRPQYLVSALILTFVFSSSPIYKITFEYWKIKHEITHQKFDAGILLGGMISLGSSDENILFNEYNDRLLNTLELFHKGIIKKIIITGASGSLSSDLKEADIIKSFLIRIGVPREKIIVENQSKNTHENAIYTELTCK
;
A
#
# COMPACT_ATOMS: atom_id res chain seq x y z
N MET A 1 3.54 13.93 19.50
CA MET A 1 2.22 14.06 18.84
C MET A 1 2.21 15.08 17.69
N ILE A 2 2.83 16.25 17.83
CA ILE A 2 2.91 17.25 16.73
C ILE A 2 3.80 16.75 15.57
N PHE A 3 4.97 16.19 15.89
CA PHE A 3 5.92 15.71 14.88
C PHE A 3 5.34 14.63 13.96
N THR A 4 4.59 13.67 14.51
CA THR A 4 3.94 12.60 13.74
C THR A 4 2.88 13.13 12.78
N LYS A 5 2.11 14.16 13.19
CA LYS A 5 1.15 14.83 12.31
C LYS A 5 1.86 15.61 11.19
N VAL A 6 2.93 16.34 11.50
CA VAL A 6 3.70 17.11 10.51
C VAL A 6 4.36 16.17 9.50
N PHE A 7 4.99 15.08 9.96
CA PHE A 7 5.57 14.07 9.09
C PHE A 7 4.52 13.44 8.16
N PHE A 8 3.34 13.12 8.70
CA PHE A 8 2.25 12.55 7.92
C PHE A 8 1.69 13.53 6.88
N ILE A 9 1.53 14.81 7.19
CA ILE A 9 1.09 15.82 6.20
C ILE A 9 2.16 15.99 5.12
N PHE A 10 3.43 16.08 5.54
CA PHE A 10 4.55 16.22 4.62
C PHE A 10 4.65 15.03 3.67
N SER A 11 4.48 13.80 4.16
CA SER A 11 4.51 12.60 3.31
C SER A 11 3.41 12.62 2.26
N LYS A 12 2.20 13.11 2.57
CA LYS A 12 1.11 13.27 1.60
C LYS A 12 1.41 14.32 0.53
N ILE A 13 1.95 15.48 0.92
CA ILE A 13 2.35 16.53 -0.03
C ILE A 13 3.47 16.02 -0.94
N LEU A 14 4.44 15.32 -0.36
CA LEU A 14 5.55 14.74 -1.10
C LEU A 14 5.07 13.67 -2.09
N SER A 15 4.13 12.80 -1.69
CA SER A 15 3.54 11.82 -2.62
C SER A 15 2.90 12.49 -3.84
N PHE A 16 2.19 13.60 -3.64
CA PHE A 16 1.60 14.36 -4.75
C PHE A 16 2.67 15.07 -5.60
N ALA A 17 3.72 15.60 -4.98
CA ALA A 17 4.81 16.26 -5.69
C ALA A 17 5.71 15.30 -6.48
N VAL A 18 5.78 14.03 -6.09
CA VAL A 18 6.54 13.00 -6.81
C VAL A 18 5.75 12.41 -7.99
N ASP A 19 4.42 12.56 -7.99
CA ASP A 19 3.57 12.09 -9.08
C ASP A 19 3.94 12.77 -10.42
N PRO A 20 4.37 12.01 -11.45
CA PRO A 20 4.69 12.57 -12.76
C PRO A 20 3.54 13.36 -13.39
N PHE A 21 2.30 12.98 -13.11
CA PHE A 21 1.11 13.64 -13.63
C PHE A 21 1.01 15.09 -13.16
N PHE A 22 1.38 15.37 -11.91
CA PHE A 22 1.41 16.72 -11.36
C PHE A 22 2.35 17.64 -12.17
N TRP A 23 3.54 17.15 -12.50
CA TRP A 23 4.53 17.90 -13.29
C TRP A 23 4.12 18.07 -14.75
N ILE A 24 3.44 17.07 -15.34
CA ILE A 24 2.87 17.19 -16.69
C ILE A 24 1.87 18.35 -16.74
N ILE A 25 0.95 18.46 -15.76
CA ILE A 25 0.00 19.56 -15.68
C ILE A 25 0.71 20.91 -15.54
N ILE A 26 1.72 21.01 -14.66
CA ILE A 26 2.49 22.26 -14.50
C ILE A 26 3.15 22.67 -15.82
N LEU A 27 3.78 21.74 -16.54
CA LEU A 27 4.42 22.03 -17.82
C LEU A 27 3.42 22.49 -18.88
N LEU A 28 2.23 21.87 -18.93
CA LEU A 28 1.16 22.30 -19.84
C LEU A 28 0.65 23.72 -19.49
N LEU A 29 0.47 24.03 -18.21
CA LEU A 29 0.11 25.39 -17.77
C LEU A 29 1.19 26.41 -18.12
N LEU A 30 2.46 26.08 -17.88
CA LEU A 30 3.59 26.94 -18.27
C LEU A 30 3.65 27.14 -19.79
N ALA A 31 3.31 26.13 -20.59
CA ALA A 31 3.20 26.26 -22.04
C ALA A 31 2.07 27.19 -22.49
N LEU A 32 0.92 27.16 -21.80
CA LEU A 32 -0.22 28.03 -22.07
C LEU A 32 0.09 29.50 -21.75
N PHE A 33 0.76 29.77 -20.62
CA PHE A 33 1.10 31.12 -20.18
C PHE A 33 2.46 31.62 -20.66
N ALA A 34 3.17 30.84 -21.49
CA ALA A 34 4.48 31.22 -22.00
C ALA A 34 4.40 32.43 -22.96
N LYS A 35 4.73 33.62 -22.44
CA LYS A 35 4.85 34.85 -23.24
C LYS A 35 5.97 34.79 -24.28
N LYS A 36 7.02 34.00 -24.03
CA LYS A 36 8.18 33.85 -24.92
C LYS A 36 7.99 32.66 -25.87
N LYS A 37 7.92 32.93 -27.17
CA LYS A 37 7.68 31.94 -28.24
C LYS A 37 8.64 30.73 -28.20
N TYR A 38 9.89 30.93 -27.78
CA TYR A 38 10.90 29.84 -27.72
C TYR A 38 10.78 28.91 -26.50
N ARG A 39 10.14 29.35 -25.40
CA ARG A 39 9.97 28.50 -24.20
C ARG A 39 8.78 27.56 -24.29
N ARG A 40 7.73 27.99 -25.00
CA ARG A 40 6.52 27.19 -25.24
C ARG A 40 6.81 25.79 -25.80
N PRO A 41 7.61 25.61 -26.87
CA PRO A 41 7.91 24.27 -27.37
C PRO A 41 8.72 23.44 -26.38
N GLN A 42 9.59 24.05 -25.56
CA GLN A 42 10.35 23.33 -24.54
C GLN A 42 9.41 22.68 -23.51
N TYR A 43 8.45 23.44 -22.98
CA TYR A 43 7.48 22.90 -22.03
C TYR A 43 6.60 21.81 -22.62
N LEU A 44 6.13 21.98 -23.87
CA LEU A 44 5.34 20.96 -24.56
C LEU A 44 6.13 19.68 -24.83
N VAL A 45 7.38 19.80 -25.28
CA VAL A 45 8.25 18.65 -25.53
C VAL A 45 8.57 17.94 -24.22
N SER A 46 8.89 18.67 -23.14
CA SER A 46 9.11 18.06 -21.82
C SER A 46 7.86 17.34 -21.30
N ALA A 47 6.67 17.94 -21.43
CA ALA A 47 5.42 17.30 -21.04
C ALA A 47 5.14 16.03 -21.85
N LEU A 48 5.41 16.07 -23.17
CA LEU A 48 5.26 14.93 -24.06
C LEU A 48 6.23 13.80 -23.71
N ILE A 49 7.50 14.13 -23.43
CA ILE A 49 8.51 13.15 -23.02
C ILE A 49 8.09 12.50 -21.70
N LEU A 50 7.70 13.28 -20.68
CA LEU A 50 7.24 12.72 -19.40
C LEU A 50 6.02 11.82 -19.59
N THR A 51 5.03 12.27 -20.36
CA THR A 51 3.84 11.47 -20.67
C THR A 51 4.23 10.15 -21.34
N PHE A 52 5.09 10.21 -22.35
CA PHE A 52 5.54 9.01 -23.06
C PHE A 52 6.30 8.06 -22.14
N VAL A 53 7.24 8.57 -21.32
CA VAL A 53 8.05 7.76 -20.40
C VAL A 53 7.16 7.05 -19.38
N PHE A 54 6.25 7.77 -18.73
CA PHE A 54 5.41 7.23 -17.65
C PHE A 54 4.15 6.49 -18.14
N SER A 55 3.78 6.62 -19.42
CA SER A 55 2.65 5.86 -20.02
C SER A 55 3.12 4.66 -20.86
N SER A 56 4.43 4.48 -21.03
CA SER A 56 4.99 3.43 -21.87
C SER A 56 5.05 2.09 -21.14
N SER A 57 4.28 1.12 -21.64
CA SER A 57 4.26 -0.26 -21.11
C SER A 57 5.65 -0.93 -21.12
N PRO A 58 6.48 -0.81 -22.17
CA PRO A 58 7.85 -1.35 -22.14
C PRO A 58 8.71 -0.81 -20.99
N ILE A 59 8.63 0.50 -20.71
CA ILE A 59 9.41 1.13 -19.64
C ILE A 59 8.95 0.61 -18.28
N TYR A 60 7.63 0.51 -18.09
CA TYR A 60 7.06 -0.13 -16.91
C TYR A 60 7.55 -1.57 -16.73
N LYS A 61 7.52 -2.39 -17.78
CA LYS A 61 7.97 -3.79 -17.70
C LYS A 61 9.44 -3.90 -17.31
N ILE A 62 10.32 -3.14 -17.95
CA ILE A 62 11.76 -3.16 -17.64
C ILE A 62 11.99 -2.74 -16.19
N THR A 63 11.42 -1.61 -15.77
CA THR A 63 11.58 -1.12 -14.39
C THR A 63 11.02 -2.09 -13.36
N PHE A 64 9.85 -2.69 -13.63
CA PHE A 64 9.26 -3.73 -12.79
C PHE A 64 10.15 -4.97 -12.69
N GLU A 65 10.73 -5.44 -13.80
CA GLU A 65 11.64 -6.60 -13.79
C GLU A 65 12.91 -6.35 -12.96
N TYR A 66 13.42 -5.12 -12.93
CA TYR A 66 14.55 -4.73 -12.08
C TYR A 66 14.17 -4.58 -10.60
N TRP A 67 12.95 -4.13 -10.31
CA TRP A 67 12.51 -3.83 -8.94
C TRP A 67 11.77 -4.98 -8.26
N LYS A 68 11.23 -5.94 -9.02
CA LYS A 68 10.48 -7.03 -8.44
C LYS A 68 11.38 -7.88 -7.55
N ILE A 69 10.84 -8.23 -6.38
CA ILE A 69 11.47 -9.20 -5.51
C ILE A 69 11.17 -10.59 -6.09
N LYS A 70 12.20 -11.42 -6.24
CA LYS A 70 12.00 -12.81 -6.68
C LYS A 70 11.24 -13.55 -5.58
N HIS A 71 10.16 -14.22 -5.97
CA HIS A 71 9.44 -15.08 -5.06
C HIS A 71 10.28 -16.34 -4.77
N GLU A 72 10.85 -16.42 -3.57
CA GLU A 72 11.56 -17.61 -3.12
C GLU A 72 10.58 -18.59 -2.47
N ILE A 73 10.53 -19.82 -2.98
CA ILE A 73 9.79 -20.89 -2.32
C ILE A 73 10.59 -21.28 -1.09
N THR A 74 10.08 -20.91 0.08
CA THR A 74 10.69 -21.32 1.35
C THR A 74 9.99 -22.54 1.93
N HIS A 75 10.80 -23.49 2.42
CA HIS A 75 10.34 -24.60 3.25
C HIS A 75 10.63 -24.35 4.73
N GLN A 76 11.24 -23.21 5.06
CA GLN A 76 11.48 -22.81 6.44
C GLN A 76 10.14 -22.54 7.11
N LYS A 77 9.98 -23.06 8.32
CA LYS A 77 8.80 -22.80 9.15
C LYS A 77 9.04 -21.56 10.01
N PHE A 78 8.01 -20.74 10.13
CA PHE A 78 7.99 -19.53 10.95
C PHE A 78 6.89 -19.62 12.00
N ASP A 79 7.10 -19.00 13.15
CA ASP A 79 6.09 -19.00 14.22
C ASP A 79 4.88 -18.11 13.89
N ALA A 80 5.07 -17.10 13.05
CA ALA A 80 4.02 -16.22 12.58
C ALA A 80 4.32 -15.65 11.19
N GLY A 81 3.27 -15.32 10.44
CA GLY A 81 3.32 -14.48 9.25
C GLY A 81 2.60 -13.16 9.49
N ILE A 82 3.14 -12.07 8.95
CA ILE A 82 2.56 -10.73 9.08
C ILE A 82 1.69 -10.44 7.85
N LEU A 83 0.40 -10.22 8.08
CA LEU A 83 -0.59 -9.80 7.10
C LEU A 83 -0.83 -8.30 7.25
N LEU A 84 -0.30 -7.52 6.30
CA LEU A 84 -0.55 -6.07 6.24
C LEU A 84 -1.97 -5.79 5.74
N GLY A 85 -2.62 -4.78 6.32
CA GLY A 85 -3.88 -4.20 5.81
C GLY A 85 -3.74 -3.53 4.44
N GLY A 86 -4.76 -2.79 4.02
CA GLY A 86 -4.91 -2.16 2.71
C GLY A 86 -5.54 -3.04 1.63
N MET A 87 -6.18 -4.15 1.99
CA MET A 87 -6.78 -5.10 1.04
C MET A 87 -8.30 -4.97 0.92
N ILE A 88 -8.92 -4.15 1.77
CA ILE A 88 -10.36 -3.89 1.75
C ILE A 88 -10.66 -2.40 1.57
N SER A 89 -11.78 -2.10 0.92
CA SER A 89 -12.26 -0.73 0.74
C SER A 89 -12.79 -0.15 2.05
N LEU A 90 -12.78 1.18 2.17
CA LEU A 90 -13.35 1.93 3.31
C LEU A 90 -14.85 1.70 3.50
N GLY A 91 -15.56 1.24 2.47
CA GLY A 91 -16.98 0.88 2.56
C GLY A 91 -17.23 -0.55 3.07
N SER A 92 -16.19 -1.27 3.48
CA SER A 92 -16.32 -2.65 3.94
C SER A 92 -16.95 -2.73 5.33
N SER A 93 -17.63 -3.83 5.60
CA SER A 93 -18.22 -4.18 6.90
C SER A 93 -17.95 -5.65 7.21
N ASP A 94 -18.26 -6.09 8.43
CA ASP A 94 -18.14 -7.51 8.82
C ASP A 94 -19.02 -8.45 7.98
N GLU A 95 -20.12 -7.94 7.41
CA GLU A 95 -21.08 -8.69 6.58
C GLU A 95 -20.74 -8.64 5.09
N ASN A 96 -20.22 -7.50 4.62
CA ASN A 96 -19.87 -7.29 3.22
C ASN A 96 -18.45 -6.71 3.10
N ILE A 97 -17.49 -7.58 2.80
CA ILE A 97 -16.09 -7.21 2.63
C ILE A 97 -15.83 -6.93 1.15
N LEU A 98 -15.42 -5.70 0.86
CA LEU A 98 -15.10 -5.27 -0.50
C LEU A 98 -13.59 -5.35 -0.69
N PHE A 99 -13.12 -6.51 -1.15
CA PHE A 99 -11.72 -6.70 -1.48
C PHE A 99 -11.31 -5.86 -2.70
N ASN A 100 -10.11 -5.28 -2.63
CA ASN A 100 -9.50 -4.54 -3.73
C ASN A 100 -8.44 -5.39 -4.46
N GLU A 101 -7.74 -4.78 -5.41
CA GLU A 101 -6.69 -5.41 -6.23
C GLU A 101 -5.48 -5.92 -5.43
N TYR A 102 -5.36 -5.56 -4.15
CA TYR A 102 -4.25 -5.96 -3.29
C TYR A 102 -4.56 -7.18 -2.41
N ASN A 103 -5.66 -7.90 -2.67
CA ASN A 103 -6.13 -9.04 -1.88
C ASN A 103 -5.23 -10.29 -1.97
N ASP A 104 -4.33 -10.39 -2.94
CA ASP A 104 -3.37 -11.50 -3.08
C ASP A 104 -2.55 -11.72 -1.79
N ARG A 105 -2.28 -10.66 -1.02
CA ARG A 105 -1.59 -10.77 0.28
C ARG A 105 -2.33 -11.65 1.29
N LEU A 106 -3.66 -11.59 1.29
CA LEU A 106 -4.51 -12.44 2.14
C LEU A 106 -4.46 -13.89 1.67
N LEU A 107 -4.62 -14.10 0.36
CA LEU A 107 -4.61 -15.43 -0.24
C LEU A 107 -3.27 -16.12 -0.02
N ASN A 108 -2.15 -15.42 -0.25
CA ASN A 108 -0.81 -15.92 0.00
C ASN A 108 -0.59 -16.21 1.50
N THR A 109 -1.10 -15.37 2.39
CA THR A 109 -1.01 -15.63 3.84
C THR A 109 -1.77 -16.90 4.24
N LEU A 110 -2.97 -17.08 3.71
CA LEU A 110 -3.77 -18.29 3.93
C LEU A 110 -3.07 -19.52 3.37
N GLU A 111 -2.49 -19.43 2.18
CA GLU A 111 -1.72 -20.52 1.58
C GLU A 111 -0.53 -20.92 2.48
N LEU A 112 0.25 -19.95 2.96
CA LEU A 112 1.37 -20.20 3.88
C LEU A 112 0.90 -20.82 5.20
N PHE A 113 -0.25 -20.38 5.72
CA PHE A 113 -0.83 -20.91 6.95
C PHE A 113 -1.29 -22.35 6.78
N HIS A 114 -2.03 -22.66 5.72
CA HIS A 114 -2.53 -24.01 5.45
C HIS A 114 -1.42 -24.99 5.05
N LYS A 115 -0.35 -24.52 4.41
CA LYS A 115 0.87 -25.33 4.18
C LYS A 115 1.68 -25.57 5.47
N GLY A 116 1.32 -24.95 6.59
CA GLY A 116 2.05 -25.05 7.85
C GLY A 116 3.43 -24.38 7.82
N ILE A 117 3.64 -23.46 6.87
CA ILE A 117 4.86 -22.63 6.78
C ILE A 117 4.82 -21.57 7.88
N ILE A 118 3.66 -20.97 8.14
CA ILE A 118 3.45 -20.07 9.28
C ILE A 118 2.47 -20.69 10.29
N LYS A 119 2.76 -20.60 11.59
CA LYS A 119 1.90 -21.17 12.64
C LYS A 119 0.80 -20.23 13.11
N LYS A 120 0.98 -18.92 12.98
CA LYS A 120 0.05 -17.85 13.39
C LYS A 120 -0.01 -16.76 12.32
N ILE A 121 -1.10 -16.02 12.29
CA ILE A 121 -1.29 -14.85 11.42
C ILE A 121 -1.37 -13.62 12.31
N ILE A 122 -0.52 -12.63 12.03
CA ILE A 122 -0.55 -11.32 12.69
C ILE A 122 -1.09 -10.32 11.69
N ILE A 123 -2.27 -9.77 11.97
CA ILE A 123 -2.88 -8.73 11.13
C ILE A 123 -2.45 -7.38 11.69
N THR A 124 -1.79 -6.56 10.88
CA THR A 124 -1.36 -5.21 11.26
C THR A 124 -1.86 -4.17 10.25
N GLY A 125 -2.41 -3.10 10.77
CA GLY A 125 -2.88 -1.95 10.00
C GLY A 125 -4.23 -1.45 10.49
N ALA A 126 -4.32 -0.14 10.70
CA ALA A 126 -5.60 0.55 10.82
C ALA A 126 -6.04 1.14 9.46
N SER A 127 -7.18 1.84 9.46
CA SER A 127 -7.56 2.74 8.38
C SER A 127 -6.42 3.74 8.12
N GLY A 128 -5.72 3.59 6.99
CA GLY A 128 -4.76 4.59 6.49
C GLY A 128 -5.41 5.89 6.02
N SER A 129 -6.70 6.09 6.30
CA SER A 129 -7.51 7.24 5.93
C SER A 129 -7.64 8.24 7.09
N LEU A 130 -7.56 9.53 6.79
CA LEU A 130 -7.80 10.61 7.76
C LEU A 130 -9.24 10.64 8.29
N SER A 131 -10.19 9.99 7.60
CA SER A 131 -11.63 10.17 7.80
C SER A 131 -12.39 8.90 8.19
N SER A 132 -11.70 7.75 8.31
CA SER A 132 -12.37 6.49 8.58
C SER A 132 -11.83 5.86 9.86
N ASP A 133 -12.73 5.51 10.78
CA ASP A 133 -12.46 4.71 11.97
C ASP A 133 -12.50 3.20 11.68
N LEU A 134 -12.54 2.81 10.40
CA LEU A 134 -12.59 1.41 9.99
C LEU A 134 -11.34 0.68 10.48
N LYS A 135 -11.56 -0.27 11.38
CA LYS A 135 -10.51 -1.15 11.90
C LYS A 135 -10.41 -2.37 11.00
N GLU A 136 -9.73 -2.21 9.87
CA GLU A 136 -9.56 -3.26 8.86
C GLU A 136 -9.09 -4.57 9.47
N ALA A 137 -8.12 -4.51 10.40
CA ALA A 137 -7.61 -5.71 11.06
C ALA A 137 -8.68 -6.49 11.84
N ASP A 138 -9.67 -5.83 12.41
CA ASP A 138 -10.78 -6.47 13.11
C ASP A 138 -11.75 -7.15 12.14
N ILE A 139 -12.08 -6.50 11.01
CA ILE A 139 -12.93 -7.07 9.95
C ILE A 139 -12.25 -8.32 9.35
N ILE A 140 -10.95 -8.23 9.05
CA ILE A 140 -10.20 -9.37 8.51
C ILE A 140 -10.10 -10.50 9.54
N LYS A 141 -9.94 -10.20 10.82
CA LYS A 141 -9.98 -11.23 11.88
C LYS A 141 -11.32 -11.96 11.88
N SER A 142 -12.44 -11.23 11.86
CA SER A 142 -13.78 -11.83 11.79
C SER A 142 -13.93 -12.72 10.56
N PHE A 143 -13.43 -12.27 9.41
CA PHE A 143 -13.42 -13.06 8.18
C PHE A 143 -12.59 -14.35 8.30
N LEU A 144 -11.36 -14.27 8.80
CA LEU A 144 -10.47 -15.42 8.97
C LEU A 144 -11.08 -16.48 9.89
N ILE A 145 -11.71 -16.05 10.99
CA ILE A 145 -12.42 -16.96 11.91
C ILE A 145 -13.57 -17.66 11.19
N ARG A 146 -14.36 -16.91 10.43
CA ARG A 146 -15.52 -17.43 9.68
C ARG A 146 -15.15 -18.45 8.62
N ILE A 147 -13.97 -18.33 8.01
CA ILE A 147 -13.46 -19.31 7.03
C ILE A 147 -12.65 -20.45 7.65
N GLY A 148 -12.59 -20.54 8.99
CA GLY A 148 -12.05 -21.70 9.70
C GLY A 148 -10.62 -21.55 10.26
N VAL A 149 -10.04 -20.35 10.24
CA VAL A 149 -8.76 -20.11 10.95
C VAL A 149 -9.04 -20.03 12.45
N PRO A 150 -8.38 -20.83 13.31
CA PRO A 150 -8.64 -20.81 14.74
C PRO A 150 -8.29 -19.45 15.37
N ARG A 151 -9.15 -18.97 16.28
CA ARG A 151 -9.05 -17.63 16.88
C ARG A 151 -7.70 -17.39 17.57
N GLU A 152 -7.20 -18.41 18.26
CA GLU A 152 -5.92 -18.42 18.97
C GLU A 152 -4.69 -18.36 18.05
N LYS A 153 -4.88 -18.58 16.75
CA LYS A 153 -3.83 -18.45 15.73
C LYS A 153 -3.80 -17.05 15.11
N ILE A 154 -4.73 -16.16 15.47
CA ILE A 154 -4.85 -14.82 14.90
C ILE A 154 -4.51 -13.77 15.97
N ILE A 155 -3.54 -12.92 15.65
CA ILE A 155 -3.13 -11.77 16.46
C ILE A 155 -3.49 -10.50 15.68
N VAL A 156 -3.98 -9.48 16.37
CA VAL A 156 -4.40 -8.22 15.74
C VAL A 156 -3.70 -7.02 16.37
N GLU A 157 -3.18 -6.16 15.50
CA GLU A 157 -2.64 -4.84 15.78
C GLU A 157 -3.42 -3.80 14.96
N ASN A 158 -4.15 -2.90 15.64
CA ASN A 158 -5.07 -1.94 15.01
C ASN A 158 -4.82 -0.47 15.41
N GLN A 159 -3.63 -0.15 15.93
CA GLN A 159 -3.23 1.18 16.41
C GLN A 159 -2.38 1.95 15.39
N SER A 160 -1.74 1.25 14.46
CA SER A 160 -0.84 1.79 13.45
C SER A 160 -1.52 2.70 12.42
N LYS A 161 -0.90 3.84 12.10
CA LYS A 161 -1.39 4.81 11.09
C LYS A 161 -0.52 4.92 9.84
N ASN A 162 0.65 4.30 9.86
CA ASN A 162 1.60 4.31 8.76
C ASN A 162 2.50 3.07 8.82
N THR A 163 3.23 2.81 7.74
CA THR A 163 4.09 1.63 7.58
C THR A 163 5.14 1.48 8.69
N HIS A 164 5.68 2.59 9.19
CA HIS A 164 6.66 2.57 10.28
C HIS A 164 6.00 2.14 11.61
N GLU A 165 4.82 2.67 11.90
CA GLU A 165 4.03 2.26 13.07
C GLU A 165 3.57 0.80 12.99
N ASN A 166 3.23 0.28 11.80
CA ASN A 166 2.92 -1.15 11.63
C ASN A 166 4.06 -2.02 12.17
N ALA A 167 5.31 -1.70 11.82
CA ALA A 167 6.48 -2.46 12.24
C ALA A 167 6.68 -2.40 13.76
N ILE A 168 6.62 -1.20 14.35
CA ILE A 168 6.81 -1.00 15.79
C ILE A 168 5.72 -1.69 16.61
N TYR A 169 4.44 -1.48 16.27
CA TYR A 169 3.35 -2.05 17.04
C TYR A 169 3.23 -3.56 16.85
N THR A 170 3.58 -4.09 15.68
CA THR A 170 3.69 -5.54 15.47
C THR A 170 4.77 -6.13 16.38
N GLU A 171 5.95 -5.52 16.47
CA GLU A 171 7.01 -5.96 17.38
C GLU A 171 6.53 -5.99 18.84
N LEU A 172 5.84 -4.93 19.28
CA LEU A 172 5.32 -4.85 20.64
C LEU A 172 4.24 -5.90 20.94
N THR A 173 3.43 -6.27 19.95
CA THR A 173 2.36 -7.26 20.10
C THR A 173 2.90 -8.70 20.15
N CYS A 174 4.12 -8.92 19.66
CA CYS A 174 4.79 -10.22 19.65
C CYS A 174 5.56 -10.55 20.94
N LYS A 175 5.74 -9.57 21.84
CA LYS A 175 6.38 -9.77 23.15
C LYS A 175 5.40 -10.40 24.15
#